data_AF-A0A4U9V990-F1
#
_entry.id   AF-A0A4U9V990-F1
#
_cell.length_a   1.000
_cell.length_b   1.000
_cell.length_c   1.000
_cell.angle_alpha   90.00
_cell.angle_beta   90.00
_cell.angle_gamma   90.00
#
_symmetry.space_group_name_H-M   'P 1'
#
loop_
_entity.id
_entity.type
_entity.pdbx_description
1 polymer ?
#
loop_
_entity_poly.entity_id
_entity_poly.type
_entity_poly.pdbx_seq_one_letter_code
_entity_poly.pdbx_strand_id
1 'polypeptide(L)' 'MSIVANKVPGIRAAQCHDTYSAQRARKSNDAQIITLGARVIGPELAKSIVEAWLSSEFEGGGSAPKVARIGYYEQVVGQR' A
#
# COMPACT_ATOMS: atom_id res chain seq x y z
N MET A 1 -2.98 -7.16 -9.80
CA MET A 1 -2.29 -5.90 -10.19
C MET A 1 -1.23 -5.45 -9.18
N SER A 2 -1.43 -5.60 -7.86
CA SER A 2 -0.44 -5.22 -6.83
C SER A 2 0.97 -5.79 -7.07
N ILE A 3 1.07 -7.08 -7.40
CA ILE A 3 2.34 -7.77 -7.62
C ILE A 3 3.19 -7.07 -8.70
N VAL A 4 2.58 -6.66 -9.81
CA VAL A 4 3.27 -5.97 -10.91
C VAL A 4 3.60 -4.54 -10.53
N ALA A 5 2.67 -3.81 -9.90
CA ALA A 5 2.92 -2.43 -9.47
C ALA A 5 4.12 -2.32 -8.50
N ASN A 6 4.26 -3.29 -7.58
CA ASN A 6 5.39 -3.40 -6.66
C ASN A 6 6.74 -3.72 -7.34
N LYS A 7 6.79 -3.92 -8.66
CA LYS A 7 8.06 -4.06 -9.39
C LYS A 7 8.67 -2.73 -9.81
N VAL A 8 7.90 -1.63 -9.72
CA VAL A 8 8.41 -0.29 -9.99
C VAL A 8 9.16 0.19 -8.74
N PRO A 9 10.45 0.56 -8.83
CA PRO A 9 11.21 1.04 -7.67
C PRO A 9 10.53 2.22 -6.98
N GLY A 10 10.53 2.21 -5.64
CA GLY A 10 9.88 3.24 -4.81
C GLY A 10 8.37 3.07 -4.64
N ILE A 11 7.71 2.20 -5.40
CA ILE A 11 6.26 1.97 -5.31
C ILE A 11 5.93 0.90 -4.28
N ARG A 12 4.99 1.23 -3.40
CA ARG A 12 4.35 0.27 -2.48
C ARG A 12 2.85 0.23 -2.76
N ALA A 13 2.43 -0.88 -3.36
CA ALA A 13 1.05 -1.18 -3.70
C ALA A 13 0.47 -2.25 -2.76
N ALA A 14 -0.63 -1.91 -2.08
CA ALA A 14 -1.34 -2.83 -1.19
C ALA A 14 -2.62 -3.37 -1.84
N GLN A 15 -2.92 -4.66 -1.68
CA GLN A 15 -4.23 -5.22 -2.02
C GLN A 15 -5.15 -5.05 -0.81
N CYS A 16 -6.28 -4.36 -1.00
CA CYS A 16 -7.21 -4.06 0.10
C CYS A 16 -8.61 -4.60 -0.21
N HIS A 17 -9.22 -5.26 0.78
CA HIS A 17 -10.61 -5.77 0.70
C HIS A 17 -11.50 -5.23 1.82
N ASP A 18 -10.95 -4.40 2.70
CA ASP A 18 -11.64 -3.81 3.84
C ASP A 18 -10.99 -2.46 4.22
N THR A 19 -11.71 -1.64 4.99
CA THR A 19 -11.30 -0.29 5.35
C THR A 19 -10.11 -0.27 6.30
N TYR A 20 -9.97 -1.26 7.19
CA TYR A 20 -8.84 -1.37 8.10
C TYR A 20 -7.54 -1.60 7.32
N SER A 21 -7.54 -2.54 6.39
CA SER A 21 -6.41 -2.83 5.50
C SER A 21 -6.02 -1.60 4.67
N ALA A 22 -7.00 -0.82 4.17
CA ALA A 22 -6.73 0.46 3.48
C ALA A 22 -6.07 1.50 4.39
N GLN A 23 -6.58 1.70 5.61
CA GLN A 23 -5.97 2.62 6.57
C GLN A 23 -4.55 2.19 6.92
N ARG A 24 -4.32 0.89 7.18
CA ARG A 24 -2.99 0.37 7.50
C ARG A 24 -2.04 0.44 6.32
N ALA A 25 -2.53 0.27 5.08
CA ALA A 25 -1.72 0.45 3.88
C ALA A 25 -1.05 1.84 3.87
N ARG A 26 -1.80 2.90 4.20
CA ARG A 26 -1.24 4.24 4.30
C ARG A 26 -0.47 4.45 5.61
N LYS A 27 -1.12 4.29 6.77
CA LYS A 27 -0.55 4.58 8.10
C LYS A 27 0.67 3.76 8.48
N SER A 28 0.80 2.53 7.97
CA SER A 28 1.89 1.61 8.36
C SER A 28 2.94 1.40 7.29
N ASN A 29 2.52 1.42 6.03
CA ASN A 29 3.38 1.00 4.93
C ASN A 29 3.69 2.16 3.98
N ASP A 30 3.13 3.35 4.23
CA ASP A 30 3.26 4.50 3.36
C ASP A 30 2.96 4.13 1.90
N ALA A 31 1.91 3.33 1.69
CA ALA A 31 1.54 2.84 0.37
C ALA A 31 0.98 3.98 -0.47
N GLN A 32 1.56 4.21 -1.65
CA GLN A 32 1.09 5.20 -2.64
C GLN A 32 -0.03 4.66 -3.52
N ILE A 33 -0.18 3.33 -3.55
CA ILE A 33 -1.17 2.66 -4.40
C ILE A 33 -1.96 1.68 -3.53
N ILE A 34 -3.28 1.70 -3.68
CA ILE A 34 -4.13 0.56 -3.32
C ILE A 34 -4.64 -0.13 -4.58
N THR A 35 -4.87 -1.42 -4.47
CA THR A 35 -5.43 -2.25 -5.52
C THR A 35 -6.63 -3.00 -4.96
N LEU A 36 -7.66 -3.15 -5.80
CA LEU A 36 -8.97 -3.64 -5.40
C LEU A 36 -9.36 -4.84 -6.25
N GLY A 37 -9.98 -5.83 -5.61
CA GLY A 37 -10.49 -7.02 -6.30
C GLY A 37 -11.90 -6.80 -6.82
N ALA A 38 -12.05 -6.47 -8.12
CA ALA A 38 -13.36 -6.19 -8.72
C ALA A 38 -14.38 -7.34 -8.61
N ARG A 39 -13.91 -8.59 -8.44
CA ARG A 39 -14.76 -9.77 -8.21
C ARG A 39 -14.82 -10.21 -6.74
N VAL A 40 -14.16 -9.47 -5.85
CA VAL A 40 -14.02 -9.80 -4.42
C VAL A 40 -14.88 -8.86 -3.57
N ILE A 41 -14.95 -7.58 -3.95
CA ILE A 41 -15.68 -6.55 -3.22
C ILE A 41 -16.69 -5.84 -4.12
N GLY A 42 -17.83 -5.46 -3.55
CA GLY A 42 -18.84 -4.65 -4.24
C GLY A 42 -18.45 -3.16 -4.36
N PRO A 43 -19.11 -2.39 -5.24
CA PRO A 43 -18.74 -1.01 -5.55
C PRO A 43 -18.85 -0.05 -4.35
N GLU A 44 -19.87 -0.19 -3.50
CA GLU A 44 -20.03 0.69 -2.34
C GLU A 44 -18.95 0.44 -1.27
N LEU A 45 -18.59 -0.83 -1.04
CA LEU A 45 -17.46 -1.16 -0.17
C LEU A 45 -16.14 -0.65 -0.77
N ALA A 46 -15.95 -0.77 -2.09
CA ALA A 46 -14.77 -0.25 -2.78
C ALA A 46 -14.61 1.27 -2.57
N LYS A 47 -15.69 2.06 -2.67
CA LYS A 47 -15.67 3.50 -2.37
C LYS A 47 -15.22 3.77 -0.93
N SER A 48 -15.80 3.07 0.05
CA SER A 48 -15.42 3.21 1.46
C SER A 48 -13.96 2.86 1.73
N ILE A 49 -13.41 1.85 1.04
CA ILE A 49 -12.00 1.47 1.13
C ILE A 49 -11.11 2.58 0.57
N VAL A 50 -11.46 3.14 -0.59
CA VAL A 50 -10.74 4.25 -1.21
C VAL A 50 -10.75 5.47 -0.30
N GLU A 51 -11.91 5.84 0.24
CA GLU A 51 -12.06 6.96 1.18
C GLU A 51 -11.19 6.77 2.42
N ALA A 52 -11.20 5.58 3.02
CA ALA A 52 -10.40 5.28 4.21
C ALA A 52 -8.89 5.36 3.95
N TRP A 53 -8.43 5.01 2.74
CA TRP A 53 -7.03 5.14 2.34
C TRP A 53 -6.66 6.61 2.09
N LEU A 54 -7.50 7.35 1.35
CA LEU A 54 -7.28 8.78 1.04
C LEU A 54 -7.28 9.67 2.29
N SER A 55 -8.15 9.35 3.27
CA SER A 55 -8.25 10.06 4.54
C SER A 55 -7.17 9.67 5.56
N SER A 56 -6.28 8.74 5.23
CA SER A 56 -5.21 8.29 6.12
C SER A 56 -3.90 8.98 5.78
N GLU A 57 -3.04 9.18 6.77
CA GLU A 57 -1.69 9.72 6.55
C GLU A 57 -0.60 8.87 7.19
N PHE A 58 0.57 8.90 6.57
CA PHE A 58 1.74 8.22 7.11
C PHE A 58 2.48 9.15 8.09
N GLU A 59 2.38 8.84 9.38
CA GLU A 59 3.05 9.60 10.45
C GLU A 59 4.45 9.06 10.79
N GLY A 60 4.91 8.02 10.08
CA GLY A 60 6.17 7.35 10.38
C GLY A 60 6.08 6.47 11.63
N GLY A 61 6.64 6.94 12.75
CA GLY A 61 6.74 6.20 14.00
C GLY A 61 7.46 4.85 13.86
N GLY A 62 6.98 3.84 14.60
CA GLY A 62 7.56 2.48 14.55
C GLY A 62 7.46 1.78 13.20
N SER A 63 6.77 2.37 12.22
CA SER A 63 6.69 1.86 10.86
C SER A 63 7.78 2.38 9.93
N ALA A 64 8.36 3.54 10.20
CA ALA A 64 9.39 4.14 9.35
C ALA A 64 10.62 3.22 9.11
N PRO A 65 11.17 2.51 10.12
CA PRO A 65 12.30 1.60 9.88
C PRO A 65 11.97 0.44 8.92
N LYS A 66 10.71 -0.03 8.91
CA LYS A 66 10.26 -1.10 8.01
C LYS A 66 10.12 -0.58 6.58
N VAL A 67 9.56 0.62 6.41
CA VAL A 67 9.46 1.27 5.08
C VAL A 67 10.86 1.54 4.51
N ALA A 68 11.78 2.05 5.33
CA ALA A 68 13.17 2.26 4.92
C ALA A 68 13.86 0.94 4.52
N ARG A 69 13.56 -0.16 5.22
CA ARG A 69 14.10 -1.47 4.89
C ARG A 69 13.63 -1.98 3.53
N ILE A 70 12.39 -1.69 3.13
CA ILE A 70 11.88 -2.01 1.79
C ILE A 70 12.73 -1.27 0.75
N GLY A 71 12.92 0.04 0.90
CA GLY A 71 13.74 0.84 -0.01
C GLY A 71 15.19 0.36 -0.12
N TYR A 72 15.78 -0.09 0.98
CA TYR A 72 17.12 -0.71 0.96
C TYR A 72 17.17 -1.94 0.04
N TYR A 73 16.20 -2.87 0.15
CA TYR A 73 16.21 -4.07 -0.69
C TYR A 73 15.90 -3.78 -2.16
N GLU A 74 15.08 -2.78 -2.45
CA GLU A 74 14.85 -2.33 -3.83
C GLU A 74 16.16 -1.89 -4.51
N GLN A 75 17.02 -1.16 -3.79
CA GLN A 75 18.33 -0.74 -4.31
C GLN A 75 19.31 -1.91 -4.46
N VAL A 76 19.38 -2.80 -3.45
CA VAL A 76 20.30 -3.94 -3.47
C VAL A 76 19.96 -4.94 -4.57
N VAL A 77 18.66 -5.18 -4.82
CA VAL A 77 18.21 -6.13 -5.84
C VAL A 77 18.21 -5.51 -7.24
N GLY A 78 17.92 -4.20 -7.37
CA GLY A 78 17.89 -3.50 -8.66
C GLY A 78 19.26 -3.18 -9.27
N GLN A 79 20.36 -3.41 -8.54
CA GLN A 79 21.74 -3.25 -9.03
C GLN A 79 22.34 -4.55 -9.60
N ARG A 80 21.56 -5.63 -9.69
CA ARG A 80 21.92 -6.86 -10.40
C ARG A 80 21.26 -6.91 -11.75
#